data_AF-A0A2G3DU36-F1
#
_entry.id   AF-A0A2G3DU36-F1
#
_cell.length_a   1.000
_cell.length_b   1.000
_cell.length_c   1.000
_cell.angle_alpha   90.00
_cell.angle_beta   90.00
_cell.angle_gamma   90.00
#
_symmetry.space_group_name_H-M   'P 1'
#
loop_
_entity.id
_entity.type
_entity.pdbx_description
1 polymer ?
#
loop_
_entity_poly.entity_id
_entity_poly.type
_entity_poly.pdbx_seq_one_letter_code
_entity_poly.pdbx_strand_id
1 'polypeptide(L)'
;MGKMYLYYPDGSKIEDVKEFIKFYSKAYYLFVTKKQEDVIERLLQKEEDFNDVDILEFMNWKFGREPLTDAQKKEMVIVHRGTGINKKFLDKVLAIQDRGKIYDDNINDEYRELVDADGIGSIYALAVIYILTREEYPIYDRFVRNAKEAIINNKKPGEKIHLSELSVAKVPKQYWEYKTFFEGFKEFENNNRVIDRALWTYGRLFG
;
A
#
# COMPACT_ATOMS: atom_id res chain seq x y z
N MET A 1 -22.15 -4.14 -1.34
CA MET A 1 -21.05 -4.83 -0.63
C MET A 1 -21.62 -6.01 0.15
N GLY A 2 -20.87 -7.12 0.29
CA GLY A 2 -21.31 -8.26 1.12
C GLY A 2 -21.27 -7.94 2.62
N LYS A 3 -21.68 -8.88 3.47
CA LYS A 3 -21.61 -8.73 4.93
C LYS A 3 -20.16 -8.62 5.40
N MET A 4 -19.85 -7.58 6.18
CA MET A 4 -18.52 -7.37 6.79
C MET A 4 -18.50 -7.89 8.23
N TYR A 5 -17.41 -8.55 8.60
CA TYR A 5 -17.17 -9.01 9.97
C TYR A 5 -16.01 -8.22 10.56
N LEU A 6 -16.32 -7.28 11.46
CA LEU A 6 -15.38 -6.32 12.02
C LEU A 6 -15.28 -6.53 13.53
N TYR A 7 -14.06 -6.49 14.05
CA TYR A 7 -13.77 -6.79 15.46
C TYR A 7 -12.77 -5.80 16.05
N TYR A 8 -12.92 -5.51 17.33
CA TYR A 8 -11.89 -4.91 18.17
C TYR A 8 -10.79 -5.93 18.50
N PRO A 9 -9.60 -5.49 18.94
CA PRO A 9 -8.50 -6.41 19.29
C PRO A 9 -8.84 -7.45 20.36
N ASP A 10 -9.81 -7.17 21.23
CA ASP A 10 -10.32 -8.10 22.25
C ASP A 10 -11.31 -9.14 21.70
N GLY A 11 -11.65 -9.05 20.41
CA GLY A 11 -12.60 -9.94 19.74
C GLY A 11 -14.07 -9.54 19.89
N SER A 12 -14.38 -8.42 20.56
CA SER A 12 -15.72 -7.84 20.53
C SER A 12 -16.05 -7.27 19.14
N LYS A 13 -17.33 -7.31 18.75
CA LYS A 13 -17.76 -6.89 17.41
C LYS A 13 -17.82 -5.38 17.28
N ILE A 14 -17.52 -4.90 16.09
CA ILE A 14 -17.77 -3.53 15.66
C ILE A 14 -18.92 -3.57 14.65
N GLU A 15 -20.05 -2.97 14.99
CA GLU A 15 -21.26 -3.00 14.13
C GLU A 15 -21.26 -1.85 13.10
N ASP A 16 -20.53 -0.75 13.35
CA ASP A 16 -20.42 0.40 12.45
C ASP A 16 -19.06 0.43 11.72
N VAL A 17 -19.10 0.44 10.39
CA VAL A 17 -17.90 0.53 9.55
C VAL A 17 -17.14 1.85 9.78
N LYS A 18 -17.82 2.96 10.07
CA LYS A 18 -17.17 4.24 10.38
C LYS A 18 -16.39 4.16 11.69
N GLU A 19 -16.93 3.47 12.68
CA GLU A 19 -16.26 3.21 13.95
C GLU A 19 -14.99 2.37 13.72
N PHE A 20 -15.08 1.31 12.92
CA PHE A 20 -13.93 0.49 12.53
C PHE A 20 -12.83 1.33 11.87
N ILE A 21 -13.17 2.12 10.86
CA ILE A 21 -12.21 2.97 10.14
C ILE A 21 -11.55 3.96 11.11
N LYS A 22 -12.35 4.65 11.93
CA LYS A 22 -11.87 5.65 12.89
C LYS A 22 -10.95 5.03 13.95
N PHE A 23 -11.29 3.86 14.48
CA PHE A 23 -10.49 3.20 15.50
C PHE A 23 -9.13 2.76 14.94
N TYR A 24 -9.14 1.99 13.84
CA TYR A 24 -7.91 1.41 13.30
C TYR A 24 -7.01 2.43 12.59
N SER A 25 -7.58 3.46 11.97
CA SER A 25 -6.77 4.56 11.40
C SER A 25 -6.01 5.34 12.47
N LYS A 26 -6.56 5.46 13.69
CA LYS A 26 -5.86 6.05 14.85
C LYS A 26 -4.81 5.09 15.42
N ALA A 27 -5.16 3.82 15.57
CA ALA A 27 -4.25 2.80 16.09
C ALA A 27 -3.02 2.57 15.19
N TYR A 28 -3.07 2.97 13.92
CA TYR A 28 -1.94 2.98 13.00
C TYR A 28 -0.67 3.61 13.60
N TYR A 29 -0.81 4.70 14.36
CA TYR A 29 0.31 5.42 14.96
C TYR A 29 0.97 4.71 16.15
N LEU A 30 0.45 3.55 16.57
CA LEU A 30 1.16 2.62 17.45
C LEU A 30 2.33 1.91 16.73
N PHE A 31 2.30 1.88 15.40
CA PHE A 31 3.26 1.15 14.57
C PHE A 31 4.13 2.04 13.67
N VAL A 32 3.65 3.24 13.37
CA VAL A 32 4.30 4.18 12.44
C VAL A 32 4.38 5.54 13.11
N THR A 33 5.55 6.18 13.02
CA THR A 33 5.73 7.51 13.60
C THR A 33 5.08 8.59 12.73
N LYS A 34 4.70 9.73 13.33
CA LYS A 34 4.19 10.88 12.56
C LYS A 34 5.22 11.35 11.53
N LYS A 35 6.50 11.41 11.91
CA LYS A 35 7.62 11.76 11.03
C LYS A 35 7.72 10.85 9.79
N GLN A 36 7.47 9.55 9.94
CA GLN A 36 7.40 8.63 8.79
C GLN A 36 6.19 8.95 7.92
N GLU A 37 5.02 9.17 8.53
CA GLU A 37 3.80 9.48 7.78
C GLU A 37 3.85 10.84 7.07
N ASP A 38 4.55 11.83 7.63
CA ASP A 38 4.74 13.15 7.03
C ASP A 38 5.46 13.07 5.66
N VAL A 39 6.30 12.05 5.45
CA VAL A 39 6.94 11.79 4.14
C VAL A 39 5.88 11.47 3.09
N ILE A 40 4.98 10.52 3.39
CA ILE A 40 3.97 10.13 2.40
C ILE A 40 2.91 11.21 2.22
N GLU A 41 2.50 11.90 3.29
CA GLU A 41 1.54 13.00 3.20
C GLU A 41 2.07 14.13 2.31
N ARG A 42 3.35 14.52 2.47
CA ARG A 42 3.99 15.52 1.61
C ARG A 42 4.04 15.08 0.15
N LEU A 43 4.41 13.82 -0.10
CA LEU A 43 4.53 13.30 -1.46
C LEU A 43 3.18 13.22 -2.18
N LEU A 44 2.11 12.82 -1.47
CA LEU A 44 0.77 12.75 -2.06
C LEU A 44 0.16 14.13 -2.35
N GLN A 45 0.57 15.16 -1.61
CA GLN A 45 0.15 16.55 -1.83
C GLN A 45 0.95 17.28 -2.92
N LYS A 46 2.04 16.69 -3.39
CA LYS A 46 2.89 17.29 -4.42
C LYS A 46 2.10 17.48 -5.70
N GLU A 47 2.17 18.65 -6.33
CA GLU A 47 1.49 18.94 -7.59
C GLU A 47 2.35 18.66 -8.82
N GLU A 48 3.67 18.74 -8.68
CA GLU A 48 4.61 18.45 -9.74
C GLU A 48 4.88 16.94 -9.90
N ASP A 49 5.50 16.60 -11.02
CA ASP A 49 6.02 15.27 -11.29
C ASP A 49 7.06 14.84 -10.23
N PHE A 50 7.06 13.55 -9.93
CA PHE A 50 8.03 12.97 -9.02
C PHE A 50 9.40 12.88 -9.68
N ASN A 51 10.44 13.25 -8.94
CA ASN A 51 11.81 12.99 -9.33
C ASN A 51 12.33 11.71 -8.63
N ASP A 52 13.54 11.30 -9.01
CA ASP A 52 14.17 10.12 -8.41
C ASP A 52 14.22 10.12 -6.87
N VAL A 53 14.48 11.28 -6.25
CA VAL A 53 14.57 11.40 -4.79
C VAL A 53 13.21 11.19 -4.14
N ASP A 54 12.13 11.69 -4.75
CA ASP A 54 10.77 11.49 -4.27
C ASP A 54 10.40 9.99 -4.27
N ILE A 55 10.72 9.29 -5.36
CA ILE A 55 10.48 7.84 -5.47
C ILE A 55 11.34 7.07 -4.45
N LEU A 56 12.59 7.47 -4.26
CA LEU A 56 13.49 6.85 -3.28
C LEU A 56 12.98 7.03 -1.84
N GLU A 57 12.51 8.23 -1.49
CA GLU A 57 11.92 8.54 -0.19
C GLU A 57 10.64 7.75 0.03
N PHE A 58 9.77 7.66 -0.98
CA PHE A 58 8.56 6.84 -0.94
C PHE A 58 8.86 5.36 -0.68
N MET A 59 9.81 4.80 -1.43
CA MET A 59 10.19 3.39 -1.25
C MET A 59 10.81 3.14 0.11
N ASN A 60 11.62 4.06 0.62
CA ASN A 60 12.18 3.98 1.95
C ASN A 60 11.09 4.04 3.05
N TRP A 61 10.07 4.89 2.87
CA TRP A 61 8.87 4.90 3.71
C TRP A 61 8.13 3.57 3.63
N LYS A 62 7.94 3.00 2.43
CA LYS A 62 7.25 1.71 2.25
C LYS A 62 7.99 0.55 2.93
N PHE A 63 9.31 0.64 3.05
CA PHE A 63 10.13 -0.29 3.82
C PHE A 63 10.02 -0.12 5.35
N GLY A 64 9.28 0.87 5.83
CA GLY A 64 9.07 1.16 7.25
C GLY A 64 10.30 1.74 7.93
N ARG A 65 11.14 2.48 7.18
CA ARG A 65 12.40 3.05 7.68
C ARG A 65 12.25 4.51 8.06
N GLU A 66 13.24 5.03 8.80
CA GLU A 66 13.37 6.47 9.05
C GLU A 66 13.63 7.23 7.75
N PRO A 67 13.21 8.50 7.64
CA PRO A 67 13.48 9.32 6.45
C PRO A 67 14.96 9.38 6.06
N LEU A 68 15.21 9.44 4.75
CA LEU A 68 16.57 9.46 4.21
C LEU A 68 17.31 10.75 4.58
N THR A 69 18.59 10.61 4.89
CA THR A 69 19.53 11.72 5.03
C THR A 69 19.97 12.26 3.66
N ASP A 70 20.49 13.48 3.62
CA ASP A 70 21.00 14.07 2.36
C ASP A 70 22.15 13.27 1.74
N ALA A 71 22.97 12.60 2.56
CA ALA A 71 24.02 11.71 2.06
C ALA A 71 23.41 10.50 1.33
N GLN A 72 22.40 9.86 1.92
CA GLN A 72 21.72 8.71 1.31
C GLN A 72 20.95 9.08 0.05
N LYS A 73 20.36 10.29 0.01
CA LYS A 73 19.70 10.81 -1.19
C LYS A 73 20.68 10.94 -2.35
N LYS A 74 21.93 11.34 -2.09
CA LYS A 74 22.97 11.45 -3.12
C LYS A 74 23.45 10.09 -3.64
N GLU A 75 23.36 9.04 -2.85
CA GLU A 75 23.74 7.68 -3.26
C GLU A 75 22.74 7.07 -4.27
N MET A 76 21.49 7.56 -4.30
CA MET A 76 20.45 7.15 -5.26
C MET A 76 20.15 5.64 -5.25
N VAL A 77 20.48 4.97 -4.15
CA VAL A 77 20.29 3.52 -4.00
C VAL A 77 19.85 3.22 -2.58
N ILE A 78 18.81 2.39 -2.43
CA ILE A 78 18.45 1.79 -1.14
C ILE A 78 18.21 0.29 -1.31
N VAL A 79 18.65 -0.50 -0.33
CA VAL A 79 18.46 -1.97 -0.34
C VAL A 79 17.64 -2.40 0.86
N HIS A 80 16.61 -3.21 0.65
CA HIS A 80 15.78 -3.81 1.68
C HIS A 80 15.53 -5.28 1.40
N ARG A 81 16.01 -6.17 2.28
CA ARG A 81 15.79 -7.63 2.21
C ARG A 81 16.08 -8.22 0.82
N GLY A 82 17.16 -7.78 0.19
CA GLY A 82 17.56 -8.22 -1.15
C GLY A 82 16.93 -7.45 -2.31
N THR A 83 15.89 -6.65 -2.08
CA THR A 83 15.34 -5.72 -3.08
C THR A 83 16.15 -4.43 -3.09
N GLY A 84 16.77 -4.10 -4.23
CA GLY A 84 17.47 -2.85 -4.46
C GLY A 84 16.63 -1.87 -5.28
N ILE A 85 16.38 -0.68 -4.76
CA ILE A 85 15.87 0.45 -5.53
C ILE A 85 17.10 1.16 -6.08
N ASN A 86 17.30 1.08 -7.39
CA ASN A 86 18.48 1.59 -8.09
C ASN A 86 18.07 2.43 -9.29
N LYS A 87 19.06 3.01 -9.98
CA LYS A 87 18.81 3.89 -11.14
C LYS A 87 17.98 3.23 -12.24
N LYS A 88 18.22 1.95 -12.55
CA LYS A 88 17.43 1.20 -13.56
C LYS A 88 15.94 1.14 -13.20
N PHE A 89 15.62 0.94 -11.93
CA PHE A 89 14.23 0.98 -11.47
C PHE A 89 13.67 2.40 -11.54
N LEU A 90 14.40 3.39 -11.03
CA LEU A 90 13.98 4.79 -11.05
C LEU A 90 13.69 5.28 -12.47
N ASP A 91 14.56 4.96 -13.43
CA ASP A 91 14.39 5.31 -14.85
C ASP A 91 13.10 4.70 -15.43
N LYS A 92 12.74 3.48 -15.03
CA LYS A 92 11.46 2.86 -15.42
C LYS A 92 10.27 3.58 -14.80
N VAL A 93 10.35 3.95 -13.52
CA VAL A 93 9.29 4.71 -12.85
C VAL A 93 9.05 6.04 -13.55
N LEU A 94 10.12 6.77 -13.87
CA LEU A 94 10.02 8.05 -14.58
C LEU A 94 9.49 7.85 -16.02
N ALA A 95 9.95 6.83 -16.74
CA ALA A 95 9.40 6.53 -18.07
C ALA A 95 7.90 6.23 -18.05
N ILE A 96 7.39 5.57 -16.99
CA ILE A 96 5.95 5.34 -16.79
C ILE A 96 5.22 6.66 -16.56
N GLN A 97 5.76 7.51 -15.68
CA GLN A 97 5.18 8.83 -15.38
C GLN A 97 5.13 9.71 -16.64
N ASP A 98 6.19 9.71 -17.46
CA ASP A 98 6.29 10.50 -18.69
C ASP A 98 5.28 10.06 -19.77
N ARG A 99 4.78 8.82 -19.71
CA ARG A 99 3.69 8.33 -20.58
C ARG A 99 2.33 8.89 -20.18
N GLY A 100 2.22 9.48 -19.00
CA GLY A 100 1.03 10.14 -18.49
C GLY A 100 0.30 9.34 -17.41
N LYS A 101 -0.99 9.62 -17.25
CA LYS A 101 -1.79 9.09 -16.15
C LYS A 101 -2.06 7.59 -16.30
N ILE A 102 -2.02 6.88 -15.17
CA ILE A 102 -2.39 5.46 -15.05
C ILE A 102 -3.89 5.35 -14.78
N TYR A 103 -4.55 4.44 -15.50
CA TYR A 103 -5.98 4.15 -15.45
C TYR A 103 -6.23 2.64 -15.40
N ASP A 104 -7.50 2.24 -15.28
CA ASP A 104 -7.90 0.85 -15.14
C ASP A 104 -7.46 -0.02 -16.34
N ASP A 105 -7.39 0.57 -17.54
CA ASP A 105 -7.04 -0.12 -18.77
C ASP A 105 -5.54 -0.40 -18.95
N ASN A 106 -4.64 0.41 -18.37
CA ASN A 106 -3.19 0.27 -18.56
C ASN A 106 -2.42 -0.18 -17.31
N ILE A 107 -3.02 -0.10 -16.11
CA ILE A 107 -2.33 -0.45 -14.84
C ILE A 107 -1.64 -1.82 -14.85
N ASN A 108 -2.22 -2.81 -15.52
CA ASN A 108 -1.64 -4.16 -15.59
C ASN A 108 -0.33 -4.18 -16.39
N ASP A 109 -0.22 -3.35 -17.43
CA ASP A 109 0.97 -3.26 -18.26
C ASP A 109 2.06 -2.43 -17.55
N GLU A 110 1.68 -1.33 -16.89
CA GLU A 110 2.59 -0.56 -16.05
C GLU A 110 3.17 -1.40 -14.89
N TYR A 111 2.31 -2.20 -14.25
CA TYR A 111 2.72 -3.16 -13.23
C TYR A 111 3.74 -4.17 -13.75
N ARG A 112 3.51 -4.77 -14.93
CA ARG A 112 4.44 -5.75 -15.53
C ARG A 112 5.80 -5.11 -15.79
N GLU A 113 5.80 -3.91 -16.37
CA GLU A 113 7.04 -3.21 -16.69
C GLU A 113 7.89 -2.90 -15.44
N LEU A 114 7.23 -2.58 -14.32
CA LEU A 114 7.88 -2.35 -13.02
C LEU A 114 8.43 -3.64 -12.41
N VAL A 115 7.71 -4.76 -12.50
CA VAL A 115 8.17 -6.05 -11.97
C VAL A 115 9.33 -6.62 -12.79
N ASP A 116 9.40 -6.30 -14.08
CA ASP A 116 10.54 -6.68 -14.95
C ASP A 116 11.82 -5.89 -14.61
N ALA A 117 11.76 -4.89 -13.71
CA ALA A 117 12.93 -4.27 -13.15
C ALA A 117 13.63 -5.24 -12.18
N ASP A 118 14.93 -5.42 -12.38
CA ASP A 118 15.73 -6.41 -11.66
C ASP A 118 15.57 -6.31 -10.12
N GLY A 119 15.13 -7.40 -9.49
CA GLY A 119 14.97 -7.52 -8.04
C GLY A 119 13.72 -6.88 -7.43
N ILE A 120 12.79 -6.34 -8.22
CA ILE A 120 11.57 -5.67 -7.72
C ILE A 120 10.41 -6.65 -7.58
N GLY A 121 9.97 -6.86 -6.34
CA GLY A 121 8.79 -7.65 -6.05
C GLY A 121 7.48 -6.95 -6.43
N SER A 122 6.44 -7.75 -6.71
CA SER A 122 5.10 -7.30 -7.10
C SER A 122 4.48 -6.25 -6.16
N ILE A 123 4.71 -6.39 -4.85
CA ILE A 123 4.19 -5.47 -3.84
C ILE A 123 4.81 -4.06 -3.97
N TYR A 124 6.08 -3.99 -4.37
CA TYR A 124 6.80 -2.73 -4.53
C TYR A 124 6.44 -2.04 -5.85
N ALA A 125 6.22 -2.81 -6.91
CA ALA A 125 5.65 -2.29 -8.15
C ALA A 125 4.26 -1.64 -7.92
N LEU A 126 3.36 -2.33 -7.21
CA LEU A 126 2.05 -1.78 -6.87
C LEU A 126 2.14 -0.57 -5.93
N ALA A 127 3.13 -0.53 -5.03
CA ALA A 127 3.37 0.65 -4.19
C ALA A 127 3.78 1.86 -5.05
N VAL A 128 4.59 1.68 -6.10
CA VAL A 128 4.92 2.79 -7.00
C VAL A 128 3.68 3.28 -7.75
N ILE A 129 2.83 2.36 -8.22
CA ILE A 129 1.54 2.75 -8.84
C ILE A 129 0.71 3.61 -7.88
N TYR A 130 0.66 3.26 -6.59
CA TYR A 130 -0.03 4.06 -5.57
C TYR A 130 0.44 5.52 -5.52
N ILE A 131 1.76 5.78 -5.53
CA ILE A 131 2.27 7.15 -5.49
C ILE A 131 2.12 7.88 -6.83
N LEU A 132 2.40 7.20 -7.96
CA LEU A 132 2.24 7.80 -9.29
C LEU A 132 0.79 8.20 -9.59
N THR A 133 -0.17 7.47 -9.01
CA THR A 133 -1.61 7.77 -9.15
C THR A 133 -2.15 8.66 -8.04
N ARG A 134 -1.28 9.14 -7.14
CA ARG A 134 -1.66 9.92 -5.95
C ARG A 134 -2.86 9.30 -5.24
N GLU A 135 -2.66 8.10 -4.72
CA GLU A 135 -3.64 7.32 -3.93
C GLU A 135 -4.97 6.99 -4.62
N GLU A 136 -5.13 7.19 -5.94
CA GLU A 136 -6.33 6.75 -6.67
C GLU A 136 -6.52 5.22 -6.56
N TYR A 137 -5.40 4.50 -6.59
CA TYR A 137 -5.31 3.06 -6.41
C TYR A 137 -4.77 2.73 -5.02
N PRO A 138 -5.29 1.72 -4.28
CA PRO A 138 -4.92 1.48 -2.90
C PRO A 138 -3.61 0.72 -2.74
N ILE A 139 -2.98 0.83 -1.56
CA ILE A 139 -1.79 0.04 -1.22
C ILE A 139 -2.18 -1.43 -1.07
N TYR A 140 -1.41 -2.33 -1.70
CA TYR A 140 -1.60 -3.77 -1.58
C TYR A 140 -0.35 -4.45 -1.04
N ASP A 141 -0.42 -4.92 0.21
CA ASP A 141 0.62 -5.71 0.86
C ASP A 141 0.01 -6.86 1.69
N ARG A 142 0.86 -7.61 2.41
CA ARG A 142 0.40 -8.75 3.23
C ARG A 142 -0.66 -8.38 4.26
N PHE A 143 -0.62 -7.18 4.84
CA PHE A 143 -1.51 -6.84 5.96
C PHE A 143 -2.91 -6.52 5.44
N VAL A 144 -3.02 -5.75 4.36
CA VAL A 144 -4.35 -5.50 3.76
C VAL A 144 -4.95 -6.76 3.15
N ARG A 145 -4.12 -7.70 2.68
CA ARG A 145 -4.56 -9.05 2.30
C ARG A 145 -5.12 -9.81 3.49
N ASN A 146 -4.42 -9.81 4.63
CA ASN A 146 -4.94 -10.39 5.87
C ASN A 146 -6.28 -9.77 6.29
N ALA A 147 -6.39 -8.44 6.22
CA ALA A 147 -7.61 -7.72 6.57
C ALA A 147 -8.78 -8.13 5.67
N LYS A 148 -8.60 -8.12 4.34
CA LYS A 148 -9.62 -8.58 3.38
C LYS A 148 -10.11 -9.99 3.73
N GLU A 149 -9.19 -10.94 3.87
CA GLU A 149 -9.56 -12.33 4.14
C GLU A 149 -10.22 -12.49 5.51
N ALA A 150 -9.76 -11.76 6.53
CA ALA A 150 -10.37 -11.80 7.86
C ALA A 150 -11.82 -11.26 7.85
N ILE A 151 -12.03 -10.13 7.17
CA ILE A 151 -13.32 -9.44 7.10
C ILE A 151 -14.33 -10.26 6.32
N ILE A 152 -13.93 -10.92 5.22
CA ILE A 152 -14.84 -11.71 4.38
C ILE A 152 -15.17 -13.05 5.04
N ASN A 153 -14.20 -13.68 5.71
CA ASN A 153 -14.34 -15.03 6.26
C ASN A 153 -14.67 -15.07 7.76
N ASN A 154 -15.10 -13.95 8.35
CA ASN A 154 -15.49 -13.84 9.75
C ASN A 154 -14.41 -14.31 10.74
N LYS A 155 -13.17 -13.89 10.51
CA LYS A 155 -12.05 -14.23 11.38
C LYS A 155 -11.91 -13.21 12.50
N LYS A 156 -11.70 -13.72 13.71
CA LYS A 156 -11.41 -12.93 14.90
C LYS A 156 -9.90 -12.67 15.03
N PRO A 157 -9.51 -11.54 15.65
CA PRO A 157 -8.11 -11.24 15.95
C PRO A 157 -7.37 -12.42 16.59
N GLY A 158 -6.12 -12.63 16.18
CA GLY A 158 -5.28 -13.75 16.61
C GLY A 158 -5.50 -15.06 15.83
N GLU A 159 -6.57 -15.18 15.03
CA GLU A 159 -6.71 -16.31 14.11
C GLU A 159 -5.70 -16.23 12.96
N LYS A 160 -5.31 -17.40 12.45
CA LYS A 160 -4.39 -17.51 11.31
C LYS A 160 -5.11 -17.24 9.99
N ILE A 161 -4.43 -16.50 9.11
CA ILE A 161 -4.90 -16.27 7.74
C ILE A 161 -3.97 -16.98 6.76
N HIS A 162 -4.53 -17.91 6.00
CA HIS A 162 -3.81 -18.60 4.94
C HIS A 162 -3.92 -17.82 3.63
N LEU A 163 -2.96 -16.93 3.40
CA LEU A 163 -2.86 -16.22 2.14
C LEU A 163 -2.35 -17.14 1.03
N SER A 164 -2.95 -17.04 -0.14
CA SER A 164 -2.40 -17.65 -1.35
C SER A 164 -1.05 -17.01 -1.71
N GLU A 165 -0.19 -17.77 -2.37
CA GLU A 165 1.08 -17.26 -2.88
C GLU A 165 0.86 -16.18 -3.94
N LEU A 166 1.70 -15.14 -3.87
CA LEU A 166 1.76 -14.10 -4.89
C LEU A 166 2.74 -14.53 -5.98
N SER A 167 2.21 -14.88 -7.14
CA SER A 167 2.98 -14.95 -8.38
C SER A 167 2.66 -13.74 -9.25
N VAL A 168 3.63 -13.26 -10.04
CA VAL A 168 3.46 -12.12 -10.97
C VAL A 168 2.18 -12.24 -11.81
N ALA A 169 1.87 -13.45 -12.32
CA ALA A 169 0.68 -13.71 -13.13
C ALA A 169 -0.66 -13.60 -12.35
N LYS A 170 -0.67 -13.82 -11.03
CA LYS A 170 -1.89 -13.83 -10.20
C LYS A 170 -2.15 -12.48 -9.53
N VAL A 171 -1.09 -11.68 -9.34
CA VAL A 171 -1.17 -10.39 -8.64
C VAL A 171 -2.23 -9.46 -9.25
N PRO A 172 -2.30 -9.25 -10.58
CA PRO A 172 -3.32 -8.38 -11.17
C PRO A 172 -4.73 -8.72 -10.72
N LYS A 173 -5.13 -10.00 -10.85
CA LYS A 173 -6.46 -10.45 -10.43
C LYS A 173 -6.72 -10.19 -8.94
N GLN A 174 -5.78 -10.57 -8.07
CA GLN A 174 -5.94 -10.39 -6.62
C GLN A 174 -5.96 -8.90 -6.21
N TYR A 175 -5.23 -8.06 -6.95
CA TYR A 175 -5.21 -6.61 -6.76
C TYR A 175 -6.56 -5.99 -7.11
N TRP A 176 -7.15 -6.37 -8.25
CA TRP A 176 -8.48 -5.93 -8.65
C TRP A 176 -9.57 -6.33 -7.66
N GLU A 177 -9.56 -7.58 -7.20
CA GLU A 177 -10.47 -8.04 -6.14
C GLU A 177 -10.31 -7.21 -4.86
N TYR A 178 -9.08 -6.81 -4.52
CA TYR A 178 -8.83 -5.94 -3.37
C TYR A 178 -9.28 -4.49 -3.62
N LYS A 179 -9.06 -3.92 -4.81
CA LYS A 179 -9.54 -2.57 -5.16
C LYS A 179 -11.06 -2.49 -5.03
N THR A 180 -11.80 -3.46 -5.58
CA THR A 180 -13.26 -3.53 -5.42
C THR A 180 -13.69 -3.66 -3.95
N PHE A 181 -12.97 -4.46 -3.17
CA PHE A 181 -13.21 -4.55 -1.72
C PHE A 181 -12.95 -3.20 -1.02
N PHE A 182 -11.87 -2.52 -1.37
CA PHE A 182 -11.47 -1.21 -0.83
C PHE A 182 -12.48 -0.12 -1.17
N GLU A 183 -12.97 -0.07 -2.41
CA GLU A 183 -13.98 0.89 -2.88
C GLU A 183 -15.26 0.82 -2.04
N GLY A 184 -15.60 -0.35 -1.52
CA GLY A 184 -16.71 -0.53 -0.62
C GLY A 184 -16.60 0.23 0.72
N PHE A 185 -15.40 0.64 1.14
CA PHE A 185 -15.22 1.49 2.31
C PHE A 185 -15.41 2.98 1.99
N LYS A 186 -15.35 3.38 0.71
CA LYS A 186 -15.47 4.79 0.30
C LYS A 186 -16.84 5.40 0.57
N GLU A 187 -17.87 4.55 0.78
CA GLU A 187 -19.19 5.02 1.22
C GLU A 187 -19.20 5.53 2.68
N PHE A 188 -18.20 5.13 3.48
CA PHE A 188 -18.10 5.47 4.90
C PHE A 188 -17.01 6.51 5.20
N GLU A 189 -15.98 6.58 4.35
CA GLU A 189 -14.82 7.48 4.50
C GLU A 189 -14.32 7.87 3.11
N ASN A 190 -14.16 9.17 2.81
CA ASN A 190 -13.74 9.62 1.49
C ASN A 190 -12.22 9.77 1.35
N ASN A 191 -11.48 9.67 2.45
CA ASN A 191 -10.02 9.72 2.45
C ASN A 191 -9.40 8.32 2.29
N ASN A 192 -8.81 8.05 1.12
CA ASN A 192 -8.22 6.73 0.81
C ASN A 192 -7.11 6.36 1.81
N ARG A 193 -6.24 7.30 2.18
CA ARG A 193 -5.18 7.07 3.18
C ARG A 193 -5.73 6.70 4.56
N VAL A 194 -6.88 7.24 4.99
CA VAL A 194 -7.55 6.84 6.24
C VAL A 194 -8.01 5.38 6.17
N ILE A 195 -8.62 4.96 5.05
CA ILE A 195 -9.05 3.58 4.83
C ILE A 195 -7.83 2.64 4.79
N ASP A 196 -6.78 2.98 4.04
CA ASP A 196 -5.55 2.18 3.94
C ASP A 196 -4.92 1.96 5.32
N ARG A 197 -4.82 3.01 6.15
CA ARG A 197 -4.32 2.90 7.53
C ARG A 197 -5.19 1.97 8.37
N ALA A 198 -6.50 2.07 8.26
CA ALA A 198 -7.42 1.22 9.02
C ALA A 198 -7.27 -0.26 8.63
N LEU A 199 -7.33 -0.57 7.34
CA LEU A 199 -7.20 -1.94 6.83
C LEU A 199 -5.83 -2.53 7.14
N TRP A 200 -4.76 -1.76 6.93
CA TRP A 200 -3.41 -2.20 7.23
C TRP A 200 -3.21 -2.51 8.72
N THR A 201 -3.74 -1.65 9.60
CA THR A 201 -3.64 -1.83 11.05
C THR A 201 -4.44 -3.03 11.52
N TYR A 202 -5.66 -3.21 10.99
CA TYR A 202 -6.47 -4.39 11.30
C TYR A 202 -5.78 -5.69 10.86
N GLY A 203 -5.20 -5.68 9.66
CA GLY A 203 -4.47 -6.83 9.11
C GLY A 203 -3.27 -7.29 9.94
N ARG A 204 -2.73 -6.43 10.81
CA ARG A 204 -1.66 -6.79 11.75
C ARG A 204 -2.11 -7.67 12.90
N LEU A 205 -3.41 -7.73 13.18
CA LEU A 205 -3.95 -8.60 14.22
C LEU A 205 -3.96 -10.08 13.81
N PHE A 206 -3.53 -10.40 12.59
CA PHE A 206 -3.58 -11.73 12.00
C PHE A 206 -2.18 -12.16 11.54
N GLY A 207 -1.85 -13.42 11.80
CA GLY A 207 -0.57 -14.05 11.50
C GLY A 207 -0.66 -15.18 10.49
#